data_AF-A0A6P8ZWN3-F1
#
_entry.id   AF-A0A6P8ZWN3-F1
#
_cell.length_a   1.000
_cell.length_b   1.000
_cell.length_c   1.000
_cell.angle_alpha   90.00
_cell.angle_beta   90.00
_cell.angle_gamma   90.00
#
_symmetry.space_group_name_H-M   'P 1'
#
loop_
_entity.id
_entity.type
_entity.pdbx_description
1 polymer ?
#
loop_
_entity_poly.entity_id
_entity_poly.type
_entity_poly.pdbx_seq_one_letter_code
_entity_poly.pdbx_strand_id
1 'polypeptide(L)'
;MEDEGNHGNDETRCFILSTLAAHQLNRTACLLCGAAMAVFDRYPLVDGTFFLTPRKHSAACLATKVDGRTQYLSAVCMGCMENKKVTCRACAVPWDGTSLVLGTMYSYDIFAAMPCCPERYKCNSCKKPLLSAFQRLNYFSDYSQDVACPHCGVSDHHFIKSLTGSYHLTP
;
A
#
# COMPACT_ATOMS: atom_id res chain seq x y z
N MET A 1 3.91 -4.06 -36.88
CA MET A 1 2.96 -4.37 -35.80
C MET A 1 3.35 -3.46 -34.66
N GLU A 2 2.72 -2.28 -34.61
CA GLU A 2 3.14 -1.19 -33.73
C GLU A 2 2.62 -1.42 -32.31
N ASP A 3 3.53 -1.12 -31.39
CA ASP A 3 3.51 -1.18 -29.93
C ASP A 3 2.19 -0.75 -29.25
N GLU A 4 1.29 -1.71 -29.00
CA GLU A 4 0.18 -1.56 -28.05
C GLU A 4 0.63 -1.73 -26.58
N GLY A 5 1.93 -1.75 -26.30
CA GLY A 5 2.48 -1.98 -24.96
C GLY A 5 2.51 -0.75 -24.04
N ASN A 6 2.25 0.46 -24.55
CA ASN A 6 2.58 1.69 -23.83
C ASN A 6 1.40 2.37 -23.10
N HIS A 7 0.14 2.01 -23.38
CA HIS A 7 -1.03 2.78 -22.92
C HIS A 7 -1.26 2.71 -21.40
N GLY A 8 -1.24 1.52 -20.81
CA GLY A 8 -1.51 1.36 -19.36
C GLY A 8 -0.42 1.96 -18.45
N ASN A 9 0.82 2.02 -18.94
CA ASN A 9 1.91 2.67 -18.24
C ASN A 9 1.76 4.19 -18.30
N ASP A 10 1.29 4.74 -19.42
CA ASP A 10 1.12 6.18 -19.54
C ASP A 10 -0.06 6.72 -18.71
N GLU A 11 -1.15 5.95 -18.59
CA GLU A 11 -2.29 6.27 -17.71
C GLU A 11 -1.87 6.34 -16.24
N THR A 12 -1.12 5.35 -15.77
CA THR A 12 -0.61 5.30 -14.38
C THR A 12 0.31 6.49 -14.10
N ARG A 13 1.18 6.83 -15.04
CA ARG A 13 2.06 8.00 -14.96
C ARG A 13 1.26 9.29 -14.88
N CYS A 14 0.32 9.48 -15.81
CA CYS A 14 -0.53 10.66 -15.87
C CYS A 14 -1.33 10.83 -14.57
N PHE A 15 -1.84 9.74 -14.01
CA PHE A 15 -2.57 9.75 -12.74
C PHE A 15 -1.70 10.20 -11.56
N ILE A 16 -0.49 9.64 -11.42
CA ILE A 16 0.45 10.01 -10.35
C ILE A 16 0.85 11.48 -10.48
N LEU A 17 1.29 11.90 -11.66
CA LEU A 17 1.75 13.27 -11.90
C LEU A 17 0.63 14.29 -11.71
N SER A 18 -0.59 13.99 -12.17
CA SER A 18 -1.75 14.85 -11.96
C SER A 18 -2.14 14.94 -10.48
N THR A 19 -2.06 13.82 -9.75
CA THR A 19 -2.30 13.82 -8.29
C THR A 19 -1.27 14.71 -7.58
N LEU A 20 0.02 14.55 -7.87
CA LEU A 20 1.08 15.38 -7.29
C LEU A 20 0.93 16.85 -7.64
N ALA A 21 0.61 17.17 -8.90
CA ALA A 21 0.36 18.53 -9.35
C ALA A 21 -0.84 19.18 -8.63
N ALA A 22 -1.93 18.43 -8.41
CA ALA A 22 -3.08 18.90 -7.64
C ALA A 22 -2.74 19.24 -6.17
N HIS A 23 -1.74 18.56 -5.61
CA HIS A 23 -1.18 18.85 -4.27
C HIS A 23 0.00 19.84 -4.30
N GLN A 24 0.38 20.36 -5.47
CA GLN A 24 1.52 21.26 -5.67
C GLN A 24 2.86 20.68 -5.20
N LEU A 25 3.07 19.38 -5.43
CA LEU A 25 4.28 18.65 -5.03
C LEU A 25 5.06 18.15 -6.24
N ASN A 26 6.39 18.18 -6.14
CA ASN A 26 7.32 17.51 -7.07
C ASN A 26 8.14 16.41 -6.37
N ARG A 27 7.80 16.12 -5.12
CA ARG A 27 8.44 15.14 -4.26
C ARG A 27 7.36 14.43 -3.46
N THR A 28 7.65 13.19 -3.08
CA THR A 28 6.85 12.43 -2.11
C THR A 28 7.74 12.03 -0.95
N ALA A 29 7.16 11.49 0.13
CA ALA A 29 7.93 10.93 1.24
C ALA A 29 7.70 9.43 1.34
N CYS A 30 8.77 8.68 1.62
CA CYS A 30 8.66 7.27 1.95
C CYS A 30 7.82 7.11 3.22
N LEU A 31 6.77 6.29 3.15
CA LEU A 31 5.85 6.07 4.26
C LEU A 31 6.52 5.44 5.50
N LEU A 32 7.66 4.76 5.31
CA LEU A 32 8.35 4.02 6.35
C LEU A 32 9.45 4.83 7.05
N CYS A 33 10.33 5.48 6.28
CA CYS A 33 11.46 6.24 6.82
C CYS A 33 11.29 7.76 6.75
N GLY A 34 10.23 8.26 6.10
CA GLY A 34 10.00 9.70 5.90
C GLY A 34 10.96 10.37 4.90
N ALA A 35 11.91 9.64 4.32
CA ALA A 35 12.87 10.20 3.37
C ALA A 35 12.14 10.81 2.16
N ALA A 36 12.52 12.04 1.81
CA ALA A 36 12.02 12.71 0.62
C ALA A 36 12.52 12.02 -0.65
N MET A 37 11.60 11.66 -1.53
CA MET A 37 11.84 10.97 -2.79
C MET A 37 11.52 11.93 -3.94
N ALA A 38 12.47 12.10 -4.86
CA ALA A 38 12.24 12.86 -6.09
C ALA A 38 11.21 12.11 -6.95
N VAL A 39 10.31 12.85 -7.60
CA VAL A 39 9.41 12.29 -8.60
C VAL A 39 9.93 12.65 -9.98
N PHE A 40 10.21 11.63 -10.79
CA PHE A 40 10.67 11.78 -12.17
C PHE A 40 9.47 11.87 -13.12
N ASP A 41 9.67 12.56 -14.25
CA ASP A 41 8.68 12.71 -15.31
C ASP A 41 8.58 11.48 -16.23
N ARG A 42 9.62 10.62 -16.17
CA ARG A 42 9.74 9.34 -16.88
C ARG A 42 9.95 8.19 -15.90
N TYR A 43 9.73 6.97 -16.38
CA TYR A 43 9.92 5.76 -15.59
C TYR A 43 11.39 5.49 -15.25
N PRO A 44 11.68 4.98 -14.04
CA PRO A 44 10.76 4.81 -12.90
C PRO A 44 10.37 6.16 -12.29
N LEU A 45 9.11 6.34 -11.88
CA LEU A 45 8.65 7.65 -11.35
C LEU A 45 9.26 8.00 -10.00
N VAL A 46 9.72 7.01 -9.24
CA VAL A 46 10.44 7.17 -7.97
C VAL A 46 11.43 6.02 -7.81
N ASP A 47 12.48 6.23 -7.02
CA ASP A 47 13.37 5.17 -6.51
C ASP A 47 12.67 4.37 -5.41
N GLY A 48 11.61 3.66 -5.80
CA GLY A 48 10.67 3.01 -4.90
C GLY A 48 9.44 2.50 -5.63
N THR A 49 8.33 2.37 -4.92
CA THR A 49 7.04 1.99 -5.52
C THR A 49 5.93 2.88 -4.96
N PHE A 50 4.97 3.22 -5.81
CA PHE A 50 3.73 3.85 -5.36
C PHE A 50 2.68 2.78 -5.07
N PHE A 51 1.72 3.12 -4.23
CA PHE A 51 0.52 2.32 -4.06
C PHE A 51 -0.66 3.18 -3.59
N LEU A 52 -1.86 2.71 -3.89
CA LEU A 52 -3.11 3.26 -3.41
C LEU A 52 -3.59 2.45 -2.21
N THR A 53 -4.08 3.15 -1.20
CA THR A 53 -4.74 2.54 -0.05
C THR A 53 -5.98 3.33 0.34
N PRO A 54 -7.09 2.68 0.73
CA PRO A 54 -8.30 3.37 1.16
C PRO A 54 -8.17 3.96 2.57
N ARG A 55 -7.09 3.64 3.31
CA ARG A 55 -6.83 4.21 4.64
C ARG A 55 -5.59 5.09 4.65
N LYS A 56 -5.71 6.26 5.25
CA LYS A 56 -4.57 7.17 5.45
C LYS A 56 -3.62 6.61 6.51
N HIS A 57 -2.42 6.18 6.09
CA HIS A 57 -1.39 5.68 7.02
C HIS A 57 -0.59 6.78 7.70
N SER A 58 -0.37 7.90 7.02
CA SER A 58 0.35 9.05 7.57
C SER A 58 -0.10 10.37 6.93
N ALA A 59 0.36 11.49 7.47
CA ALA A 59 0.14 12.81 6.88
C ALA A 59 0.76 12.97 5.48
N ALA A 60 1.79 12.18 5.15
CA ALA A 60 2.47 12.22 3.86
C ALA A 60 1.66 11.57 2.72
N CYS A 61 0.62 10.79 3.03
CA CYS A 61 -0.23 10.17 2.02
C CYS A 61 -1.12 11.23 1.35
N LEU A 62 -1.14 11.24 0.01
CA LEU A 62 -1.87 12.22 -0.79
C LEU A 62 -3.28 11.73 -1.10
N ALA A 63 -4.29 12.46 -0.65
CA ALA A 63 -5.68 12.11 -0.94
C ALA A 63 -5.99 12.31 -2.44
N THR A 64 -6.66 11.35 -3.05
CA THR A 64 -7.08 11.37 -4.46
C THR A 64 -8.42 10.64 -4.61
N LYS A 65 -9.10 10.85 -5.74
CA LYS A 65 -10.34 10.16 -6.06
C LYS A 65 -10.09 9.13 -7.17
N VAL A 66 -10.46 7.88 -6.90
CA VAL A 66 -10.42 6.78 -7.88
C VAL A 66 -11.80 6.14 -7.87
N ASP A 67 -12.46 6.09 -9.03
CA ASP A 67 -13.83 5.58 -9.18
C ASP A 67 -14.83 6.18 -8.18
N GLY A 68 -14.71 7.49 -7.94
CA GLY A 68 -15.55 8.23 -6.98
C GLY A 68 -15.25 7.97 -5.50
N ARG A 69 -14.30 7.07 -5.18
CA ARG A 69 -13.89 6.75 -3.82
C ARG A 69 -12.62 7.50 -3.44
N THR A 70 -12.54 7.92 -2.19
CA THR A 70 -11.31 8.52 -1.66
C THR A 70 -10.27 7.43 -1.46
N GLN A 71 -9.10 7.61 -2.07
CA GLN A 71 -7.92 6.77 -1.91
C GLN A 71 -6.75 7.66 -1.49
N TYR A 72 -5.69 7.04 -1.00
CA TYR A 72 -4.48 7.72 -0.59
C TYR A 72 -3.29 7.18 -1.37
N LEU A 73 -2.72 8.02 -2.24
CA LEU A 73 -1.48 7.73 -2.94
C LEU A 73 -0.32 7.81 -1.95
N SER A 74 0.41 6.72 -1.84
CA SER A 74 1.51 6.52 -0.89
C SER A 74 2.72 5.94 -1.61
N ALA A 75 3.91 6.13 -1.05
CA ALA A 75 5.16 5.63 -1.62
C ALA A 75 6.03 4.93 -0.58
N VAL A 76 6.79 3.94 -1.03
CA VAL A 76 7.87 3.32 -0.25
C VAL A 76 9.16 3.37 -1.06
N CYS A 77 10.25 3.86 -0.46
CA CYS A 77 11.54 3.90 -1.15
C CYS A 77 12.16 2.50 -1.28
N MET A 78 13.00 2.34 -2.30
CA MET A 78 13.78 1.13 -2.57
C MET A 78 14.52 0.65 -1.31
N GLY A 79 15.20 1.57 -0.60
CA GLY A 79 15.94 1.23 0.61
C GLY A 79 15.08 0.61 1.73
N CYS A 80 13.81 1.01 1.88
CA CYS A 80 12.93 0.38 2.88
C CYS A 80 12.39 -0.97 2.42
N MET A 81 12.21 -1.17 1.12
CA MET A 81 11.81 -2.46 0.56
C MET A 81 12.94 -3.51 0.64
N GLU A 82 14.17 -3.11 0.32
CA GLU A 82 15.33 -4.02 0.31
C GLU A 82 15.83 -4.36 1.71
N ASN A 83 15.97 -3.35 2.59
CA ASN A 83 16.56 -3.55 3.91
C ASN A 83 15.58 -4.14 4.94
N LYS A 84 14.34 -4.46 4.54
CA LYS A 84 13.29 -5.02 5.39
C LYS A 84 13.20 -4.31 6.75
N LYS A 85 13.25 -2.97 6.75
CA LYS A 85 13.27 -2.08 7.94
C LYS A 85 11.98 -2.12 8.77
N VAL A 86 11.11 -3.08 8.50
CA VAL A 86 9.75 -3.16 8.99
C VAL A 86 9.52 -4.59 9.45
N THR A 87 9.36 -4.78 10.76
CA THR A 87 9.09 -6.10 11.35
C THR A 87 7.73 -6.10 12.02
N CYS A 88 6.99 -7.19 11.87
CA CYS A 88 5.66 -7.29 12.48
C CYS A 88 5.78 -7.33 14.01
N ARG A 89 4.99 -6.50 14.70
CA ARG A 89 4.96 -6.46 16.17
C ARG A 89 4.47 -7.76 16.82
N ALA A 90 3.69 -8.54 16.09
CA ALA A 90 3.06 -9.75 16.62
C ALA A 90 3.92 -11.01 16.47
N CYS A 91 4.61 -11.16 15.33
CA CYS A 91 5.39 -12.37 15.04
C CYS A 91 6.88 -12.11 14.77
N ALA A 92 7.33 -10.85 14.86
CA ALA A 92 8.69 -10.40 14.54
C ALA A 92 9.17 -10.67 13.10
N VAL A 93 8.35 -11.30 12.25
CA VAL A 93 8.67 -11.55 10.84
C VAL A 93 8.82 -10.22 10.10
N PRO A 94 9.93 -10.00 9.37
CA PRO A 94 10.09 -8.84 8.51
C PRO A 94 8.99 -8.80 7.43
N TRP A 95 8.52 -7.61 7.09
CA TRP A 95 7.56 -7.45 6.00
C TRP A 95 8.19 -7.92 4.69
N ASP A 96 7.43 -8.74 3.97
CA ASP A 96 7.86 -9.33 2.70
C ASP A 96 7.39 -8.47 1.54
N GLY A 97 8.25 -7.58 1.04
CA GLY A 97 8.01 -6.77 -0.16
C GLY A 97 8.59 -7.39 -1.44
N THR A 98 9.03 -8.66 -1.43
CA THR A 98 9.84 -9.23 -2.52
C THR A 98 9.10 -9.36 -3.85
N SER A 99 7.76 -9.41 -3.84
CA SER A 99 6.95 -9.45 -5.06
C SER A 99 6.61 -8.05 -5.61
N LEU A 100 7.11 -6.97 -4.99
CA LEU A 100 6.86 -5.61 -5.45
C LEU A 100 7.91 -5.18 -6.48
N VAL A 101 7.43 -4.56 -7.55
CA VAL A 101 8.24 -4.00 -8.63
C VAL A 101 8.52 -2.53 -8.34
N LEU A 102 9.73 -2.10 -8.66
CA LEU A 102 10.16 -0.70 -8.55
C LEU A 102 9.62 0.12 -9.72
N GLY A 103 9.35 1.40 -9.47
CA GLY A 103 8.94 2.35 -10.50
C GLY A 103 7.51 2.20 -10.98
N THR A 104 6.70 1.34 -10.36
CA THR A 104 5.28 1.15 -10.70
C THR A 104 4.35 1.68 -9.60
N MET A 105 3.04 1.48 -9.79
CA MET A 105 2.01 1.75 -8.81
C MET A 105 1.10 0.53 -8.62
N TYR A 106 0.84 0.18 -7.37
CA TYR A 106 -0.19 -0.80 -7.03
C TYR A 106 -1.53 -0.13 -6.70
N SER A 107 -2.63 -0.68 -7.17
CA SER A 107 -3.99 -0.21 -6.85
C SER A 107 -4.53 -0.74 -5.51
N TYR A 108 -3.65 -1.27 -4.66
CA TYR A 108 -3.98 -1.90 -3.38
C TYR A 108 -2.93 -1.62 -2.31
N ASP A 109 -3.33 -1.78 -1.05
CA ASP A 109 -2.47 -1.63 0.11
C ASP A 109 -1.44 -2.77 0.19
N ILE A 110 -0.18 -2.44 -0.10
CA ILE A 110 0.92 -3.41 -0.15
C ILE A 110 1.25 -4.03 1.22
N PHE A 111 0.91 -3.37 2.34
CA PHE A 111 1.14 -3.93 3.68
C PHE A 111 0.02 -4.90 4.11
N ALA A 112 -1.19 -4.70 3.60
CA ALA A 112 -2.31 -5.63 3.80
C ALA A 112 -2.15 -6.88 2.92
N ALA A 113 -1.65 -6.73 1.69
CA ALA A 113 -1.47 -7.79 0.71
C ALA A 113 -0.48 -8.90 1.12
N MET A 114 0.42 -8.63 2.07
CA MET A 114 1.44 -9.57 2.56
C MET A 114 1.28 -9.86 4.06
N PRO A 115 0.20 -10.54 4.48
CA PRO A 115 0.00 -10.86 5.89
C PRO A 115 0.98 -11.95 6.36
N CYS A 116 1.71 -11.69 7.44
CA CYS A 116 2.68 -12.62 8.01
C CYS A 116 2.15 -13.46 9.19
N CYS A 117 1.01 -13.10 9.79
CA CYS A 117 0.44 -13.81 10.95
C CYS A 117 -1.06 -13.52 11.14
N PRO A 118 -1.76 -14.25 12.03
CA PRO A 118 -3.19 -14.07 12.28
C PRO A 118 -3.64 -12.69 12.75
N GLU A 119 -2.77 -11.94 13.42
CA GLU A 119 -3.07 -10.56 13.81
C GLU A 119 -3.38 -9.66 12.61
N ARG A 120 -2.86 -9.99 11.42
CA ARG A 120 -3.03 -9.21 10.19
C ARG A 120 -4.44 -9.32 9.59
N TYR A 121 -5.18 -10.38 9.88
CA TYR A 121 -6.52 -10.62 9.34
C TYR A 121 -7.62 -10.71 10.40
N LYS A 122 -7.40 -10.16 11.60
CA LYS A 122 -8.46 -9.97 12.59
C LYS A 122 -9.42 -8.86 12.18
N CYS A 123 -10.69 -8.94 12.56
CA CYS A 123 -11.61 -7.81 12.44
C CYS A 123 -11.09 -6.59 13.23
N ASN A 124 -11.24 -5.39 12.67
CA ASN A 124 -10.85 -4.16 13.36
C ASN A 124 -11.74 -3.85 14.58
N SER A 125 -12.99 -4.34 14.59
CA SER A 125 -13.95 -4.18 15.69
C SER A 125 -13.83 -5.32 16.72
N CYS A 126 -14.32 -6.53 16.41
CA CYS A 126 -14.42 -7.62 17.39
C CYS A 126 -13.13 -8.43 17.60
N LYS A 127 -12.05 -8.14 16.86
CA LYS A 127 -10.75 -8.83 16.91
C LYS A 127 -10.76 -10.33 16.59
N LYS A 128 -11.89 -10.91 16.20
CA LYS A 128 -11.96 -12.30 15.72
C LYS A 128 -11.31 -12.43 14.32
N PRO A 129 -10.64 -13.54 14.02
CA PRO A 129 -10.02 -13.76 12.71
C PRO A 129 -11.07 -13.85 11.61
N LEU A 130 -10.79 -13.22 10.46
CA LEU A 130 -11.64 -13.25 9.26
C LEU A 130 -11.29 -14.39 8.31
N LEU A 131 -10.04 -14.87 8.37
CA LEU A 131 -9.53 -15.98 7.59
C LEU A 131 -9.07 -17.10 8.54
N SER A 132 -9.12 -18.34 8.07
CA SER A 132 -8.46 -19.45 8.76
C SER A 132 -6.93 -19.34 8.65
N ALA A 133 -6.19 -20.03 9.52
CA ALA A 133 -4.73 -19.88 9.67
C ALA A 133 -3.91 -20.05 8.37
N PHE A 134 -4.41 -20.86 7.43
CA PHE A 134 -3.73 -21.19 6.19
C PHE A 134 -4.41 -20.62 4.95
N GLN A 135 -5.56 -19.97 5.12
CA GLN A 135 -6.30 -19.38 4.01
C GLN A 135 -5.67 -18.06 3.60
N ARG A 136 -5.36 -17.95 2.31
CA ARG A 136 -4.97 -16.71 1.65
C ARG A 136 -6.06 -16.32 0.67
N LEU A 137 -6.22 -15.02 0.46
CA LEU A 137 -7.02 -14.52 -0.65
C LEU A 137 -6.26 -14.76 -1.96
N ASN A 138 -7.01 -14.93 -3.05
CA ASN A 138 -6.45 -15.27 -4.36
C ASN A 138 -5.72 -14.07 -4.98
N TYR A 139 -6.20 -12.85 -4.73
CA TYR A 139 -5.63 -11.63 -5.29
C TYR A 139 -5.13 -10.70 -4.18
N PHE A 140 -3.99 -10.04 -4.40
CA PHE A 140 -3.44 -9.05 -3.46
C PHE A 140 -4.40 -7.88 -3.23
N SER A 141 -5.18 -7.50 -4.24
CA SER A 141 -6.20 -6.46 -4.16
C SER A 141 -7.36 -6.79 -3.22
N ASP A 142 -7.65 -8.08 -2.99
CA ASP A 142 -8.74 -8.51 -2.10
C ASP A 142 -8.49 -8.09 -0.65
N TYR A 143 -7.21 -7.97 -0.25
CA TYR A 143 -6.84 -7.48 1.08
C TYR A 143 -7.14 -5.99 1.28
N SER A 144 -7.44 -5.24 0.22
CA SER A 144 -7.81 -3.82 0.32
C SER A 144 -9.31 -3.58 0.26
N GLN A 145 -10.11 -4.62 0.10
CA GLN A 145 -11.56 -4.48 -0.02
C GLN A 145 -12.23 -4.11 1.30
N ASP A 146 -13.39 -3.46 1.20
CA ASP A 146 -14.32 -3.28 2.30
C ASP A 146 -15.17 -4.54 2.41
N VAL A 147 -15.06 -5.26 3.52
CA VAL A 147 -15.74 -6.55 3.73
C VAL A 147 -16.44 -6.58 5.08
N ALA A 148 -17.64 -7.16 5.11
CA ALA A 148 -18.37 -7.36 6.35
C ALA A 148 -17.73 -8.46 7.22
N CYS A 149 -17.51 -8.19 8.50
CA CYS A 149 -17.06 -9.21 9.44
C CYS A 149 -18.14 -10.29 9.64
N PRO A 150 -17.84 -11.59 9.43
CA PRO A 150 -18.83 -12.65 9.63
C PRO A 150 -19.22 -12.85 11.10
N HIS A 151 -18.46 -12.27 12.03
CA HIS A 151 -18.70 -12.42 13.47
C HIS A 151 -19.47 -11.27 14.11
N CYS A 152 -19.34 -10.04 13.59
CA CYS A 152 -19.96 -8.86 14.18
C CYS A 152 -20.68 -7.95 13.17
N GLY A 153 -20.71 -8.31 11.88
CA GLY A 153 -21.45 -7.59 10.83
C GLY A 153 -20.86 -6.25 10.38
N VAL A 154 -19.85 -5.71 11.07
CA VAL A 154 -19.21 -4.43 10.70
C VAL A 154 -18.47 -4.58 9.37
N SER A 155 -18.78 -3.72 8.41
CA SER A 155 -17.99 -3.53 7.17
C SER A 155 -16.87 -2.53 7.41
N ASP A 156 -15.65 -2.93 7.07
CA ASP A 156 -14.47 -2.06 7.08
C ASP A 156 -13.32 -2.71 6.26
N HIS A 157 -12.26 -1.95 5.98
CA HIS A 157 -11.01 -2.43 5.40
C HIS A 157 -10.19 -3.20 6.44
N HIS A 158 -10.67 -4.38 6.80
CA HIS A 158 -10.17 -5.09 7.96
C HIS A 158 -8.71 -5.53 7.86
N PHE A 159 -8.21 -5.88 6.68
CA PHE A 159 -6.81 -6.31 6.54
C PHE A 159 -5.82 -5.13 6.54
N ILE A 160 -6.30 -3.91 6.32
CA ILE A 160 -5.49 -2.70 6.39
C ILE A 160 -5.39 -2.24 7.84
N LYS A 161 -4.26 -2.60 8.46
CA LYS A 161 -3.94 -2.21 9.83
C LYS A 161 -3.10 -0.94 9.86
N SER A 162 -3.17 -0.23 10.98
CA SER A 162 -2.24 0.86 11.29
C SER A 162 -0.79 0.38 11.17
N LEU A 163 0.03 1.06 10.39
CA LEU A 163 1.45 0.74 10.26
C LEU A 163 2.16 0.82 11.61
N THR A 164 1.99 1.93 12.33
CA THR A 164 2.62 2.14 13.64
C THR A 164 2.17 1.11 14.67
N GLY A 165 0.90 0.69 14.63
CA GLY A 165 0.35 -0.35 15.50
C GLY A 165 0.71 -1.79 15.10
N SER A 166 1.17 -2.01 13.87
CA SER A 166 1.41 -3.36 13.34
C SER A 166 2.87 -3.70 13.13
N TYR A 167 3.70 -2.68 12.93
CA TYR A 167 5.10 -2.84 12.58
C TYR A 167 6.00 -1.99 13.48
N HIS A 168 7.18 -2.53 13.77
CA HIS A 168 8.32 -1.76 14.23
C HIS A 168 9.04 -1.21 13.01
N LEU A 169 9.20 0.12 12.96
CA LEU A 169 9.98 0.81 11.95
C LEU A 169 11.37 1.04 12.53
N THR A 170 12.39 0.39 11.95
CA THR A 170 13.78 0.68 12.30
C THR A 170 14.24 1.92 11.52
N PRO A 171 14.96 2.88 12.15
CA PRO A 171 15.50 4.06 11.50
C PRO A 171 16.31 3.76 10.23
#